data_AF-A0A498FWF0-F1
#
_entry.id   AF-A0A498FWF0-F1
#
_cell.length_a   1.000
_cell.length_b   1.000
_cell.length_c   1.000
_cell.angle_alpha   90.00
_cell.angle_beta   90.00
_cell.angle_gamma   90.00
#
_symmetry.space_group_name_H-M   'P 1'
#
loop_
_entity.id
_entity.type
_entity.pdbx_description
1 polymer ?
#
loop_
_entity_poly.entity_id
_entity_poly.type
_entity_poly.pdbx_seq_one_letter_code
_entity_poly.pdbx_strand_id
1 'polypeptide(L)'
;MEIKEETSLGGGVRDEEVKGRVRGILQKDISINLDTSDRGDRSLSKPIQRAFRDRGHPTEVRPKTLPNKRVDVYFDGTPIEIDIGSKRTAVLTNLLTLQVEYEQGYINEAILIVPENKSDWGGKSWFKTRGWAKQEISKYRSVIDLPIWLIGVSP
;
A
#
# COMPACT_ATOMS: atom_id res chain seq x y z
N MET A 1 -13.10 7.00 2.28
CA MET A 1 -11.83 7.29 1.60
C MET A 1 -12.04 7.39 0.11
N GLU A 2 -11.39 8.36 -0.51
CA GLU A 2 -11.46 8.60 -1.95
C GLU A 2 -10.20 8.06 -2.64
N ILE A 3 -10.39 7.34 -3.75
CA ILE A 3 -9.30 6.98 -4.66
C ILE A 3 -9.15 8.12 -5.65
N LYS A 4 -8.00 8.79 -5.63
CA LYS A 4 -7.75 9.97 -6.46
C LYS A 4 -7.12 9.61 -7.79
N GLU A 5 -6.12 8.72 -7.77
CA GLU A 5 -5.43 8.29 -8.98
C GLU A 5 -4.91 6.86 -8.82
N GLU A 6 -4.87 6.14 -9.93
CA GLU A 6 -4.35 4.79 -10.03
C GLU A 6 -3.24 4.74 -11.08
N THR A 7 -2.19 3.96 -10.85
CA THR A 7 -1.07 3.83 -11.78
C THR A 7 -0.59 2.39 -11.85
N SER A 8 -0.61 1.81 -13.04
CA SER A 8 0.03 0.53 -13.30
C SER A 8 1.52 0.70 -13.53
N LEU A 9 2.31 -0.09 -12.81
CA LEU A 9 3.75 -0.01 -12.72
C LEU A 9 4.31 -1.39 -13.08
N GLY A 10 4.92 -1.55 -14.26
CA GLY A 10 5.37 -2.89 -14.73
C GLY A 10 4.20 -3.80 -15.14
N GLY A 11 3.11 -3.22 -15.65
CA GLY A 11 1.85 -3.91 -15.94
C GLY A 11 0.83 -3.81 -14.80
N GLY A 12 1.28 -3.87 -13.55
CA GLY A 12 0.42 -3.83 -12.36
C GLY A 12 -0.57 -4.99 -12.27
N VAL A 13 -1.51 -4.90 -11.34
CA VAL A 13 -2.64 -5.84 -11.23
C VAL A 13 -3.44 -5.82 -12.53
N ARG A 14 -3.62 -6.97 -13.17
CA ARG A 14 -4.35 -7.07 -14.47
C ARG A 14 -5.81 -7.48 -14.32
N ASP A 15 -6.13 -8.15 -13.23
CA ASP A 15 -7.49 -8.60 -12.95
C ASP A 15 -8.37 -7.41 -12.52
N GLU A 16 -9.28 -7.00 -13.40
CA GLU A 16 -10.20 -5.90 -13.12
C GLU A 16 -11.26 -6.22 -12.06
N GLU A 17 -11.56 -7.50 -11.83
CA GLU A 17 -12.44 -7.92 -10.73
C GLU A 17 -11.73 -7.72 -9.38
N VAL A 18 -10.45 -8.09 -9.29
CA VAL A 18 -9.61 -7.79 -8.11
C VAL A 18 -9.58 -6.28 -7.87
N LYS A 19 -9.34 -5.47 -8.91
CA LYS A 19 -9.35 -4.01 -8.76
C LYS A 19 -10.70 -3.48 -8.29
N GLY A 20 -11.79 -3.94 -8.91
CA GLY A 20 -13.15 -3.52 -8.54
C GLY A 20 -13.47 -3.81 -7.07
N ARG A 21 -13.07 -4.98 -6.57
CA ARG A 21 -13.28 -5.36 -5.17
C ARG A 21 -12.41 -4.54 -4.21
N VAL A 22 -11.13 -4.34 -4.51
CA VAL A 22 -10.24 -3.47 -3.72
C VAL A 22 -10.78 -2.03 -3.67
N ARG A 23 -11.20 -1.46 -4.81
CA ARG A 23 -11.86 -0.15 -4.87
C ARG A 23 -13.10 -0.11 -3.96
N GLY A 24 -13.95 -1.13 -4.05
CA GLY A 24 -15.15 -1.26 -3.22
C GLY A 24 -14.88 -1.39 -1.72
N ILE A 25 -13.69 -1.85 -1.30
CA ILE A 25 -13.27 -1.84 0.11
C ILE A 25 -12.82 -0.45 0.52
N LEU A 26 -11.95 0.19 -0.28
CA LEU A 26 -11.38 1.50 0.02
C LEU A 26 -12.43 2.61 0.02
N GLN A 27 -13.39 2.56 -0.90
CA GLN A 27 -14.41 3.59 -1.07
C GLN A 27 -15.58 3.48 -0.09
N LYS A 28 -15.67 2.40 0.70
CA LYS A 28 -16.60 2.34 1.83
C LYS A 28 -16.13 3.30 2.93
N ASP A 29 -17.02 3.63 3.88
CA ASP A 29 -16.80 4.64 4.93
C ASP A 29 -15.64 4.30 5.90
N ILE A 30 -14.40 4.35 5.41
CA ILE A 30 -13.17 4.29 6.18
C ILE A 30 -12.94 5.69 6.73
N SER A 31 -13.21 5.87 8.02
CA SER A 31 -12.89 7.10 8.74
C SER A 31 -11.46 7.05 9.26
N ILE A 32 -10.67 8.06 8.91
CA ILE A 32 -9.30 8.23 9.43
C ILE A 32 -9.25 9.50 10.26
N ASN A 33 -8.80 9.36 11.50
CA ASN A 33 -8.47 10.50 12.34
C ASN A 33 -7.07 11.01 11.97
N LEU A 34 -7.02 12.20 11.37
CA LEU A 34 -5.78 12.88 10.98
C LEU A 34 -5.11 13.64 12.13
N ASP A 35 -5.78 13.74 13.29
CA ASP A 35 -5.18 14.32 14.48
C ASP A 35 -4.05 13.42 14.96
N THR A 36 -2.85 13.92 14.74
CA THR A 36 -1.58 13.28 15.05
C THR A 36 -0.84 14.07 16.15
N SER A 37 -1.55 14.96 16.85
CA SER A 37 -1.03 15.78 17.95
C SER A 37 -1.10 15.06 19.30
N ASP A 38 -1.98 14.08 19.45
CA ASP A 38 -2.05 13.21 20.63
C ASP A 38 -0.91 12.17 20.65
N ARG A 39 -0.28 12.00 21.81
CA ARG A 39 0.91 11.14 22.09
C ARG A 39 0.69 9.62 21.91
N GLY A 40 -0.33 9.19 21.17
CA GLY A 40 -0.64 7.79 20.91
C GLY A 40 -0.14 7.33 19.54
N ASP A 41 0.35 6.09 19.48
CA ASP A 41 0.80 5.41 18.27
C ASP A 41 -0.41 5.05 17.37
N ARG A 42 -1.03 6.05 16.75
CA ARG A 42 -2.11 5.85 15.78
C ARG A 42 -1.51 5.77 14.39
N SER A 43 -1.12 4.55 13.99
CA SER A 43 -0.78 4.27 12.60
C SER A 43 -1.97 4.57 11.69
N LEU A 44 -1.77 5.48 10.73
CA LEU A 44 -2.79 5.90 9.76
C LEU A 44 -3.19 4.76 8.79
N SER A 45 -2.40 3.68 8.71
CA SER A 45 -2.73 2.50 7.90
C SER A 45 -3.75 1.56 8.56
N LYS A 46 -3.89 1.60 9.90
CA LYS A 46 -4.73 0.64 10.66
C LYS A 46 -6.21 0.66 10.28
N PRO A 47 -6.87 1.83 10.04
CA PRO A 47 -8.25 1.84 9.56
C PRO A 47 -8.43 1.13 8.22
N ILE A 48 -7.47 1.26 7.31
CA ILE A 48 -7.50 0.57 6.01
C ILE A 48 -7.30 -0.93 6.19
N GLN A 49 -6.28 -1.35 6.95
CA GLN A 49 -6.06 -2.76 7.27
C GLN A 49 -7.33 -3.39 7.88
N ARG A 50 -7.99 -2.69 8.83
CA ARG A 50 -9.23 -3.14 9.44
C ARG A 50 -10.34 -3.33 8.41
N ALA A 51 -10.49 -2.42 7.45
CA ALA A 51 -11.50 -2.55 6.40
C ALA A 51 -11.33 -3.81 5.55
N PHE A 52 -10.08 -4.22 5.26
CA PHE A 52 -9.81 -5.49 4.60
C PHE A 52 -10.08 -6.69 5.52
N ARG A 53 -9.62 -6.63 6.77
CA ARG A 53 -9.83 -7.68 7.76
C ARG A 53 -11.29 -7.99 8.03
N ASP A 54 -12.12 -6.96 8.16
CA ASP A 54 -13.54 -7.10 8.44
C ASP A 54 -14.30 -7.73 7.24
N ARG A 55 -13.62 -7.91 6.10
CA ARG A 55 -14.09 -8.65 4.91
C ARG A 55 -13.42 -10.00 4.73
N GLY A 56 -12.72 -10.48 5.75
CA GLY A 56 -12.10 -11.81 5.76
C GLY A 56 -10.69 -11.86 5.17
N HIS A 57 -10.08 -10.72 4.82
CA HIS A 57 -8.72 -10.70 4.29
C HIS A 57 -7.68 -10.61 5.40
N PRO A 58 -6.69 -11.51 5.45
CA PRO A 58 -5.69 -11.52 6.51
C PRO A 58 -4.79 -10.28 6.46
N THR A 59 -4.41 -9.79 7.63
CA THR A 59 -3.56 -8.59 7.82
C THR A 59 -2.30 -8.91 8.61
N GLU A 60 -1.23 -8.14 8.43
CA GLU A 60 0.05 -8.33 9.13
C GLU A 60 0.61 -9.76 8.92
N VAL A 61 0.59 -10.20 7.66
CA VAL A 61 0.93 -11.57 7.26
C VAL A 61 2.44 -11.69 7.13
N ARG A 62 3.00 -12.83 7.56
CA ARG A 62 4.43 -13.11 7.38
C ARG A 62 4.67 -13.62 5.94
N PRO A 63 5.51 -12.95 5.14
CA PRO A 63 5.91 -13.47 3.84
C PRO A 63 6.78 -14.73 4.02
N LYS A 64 6.83 -15.59 3.01
CA LYS A 64 7.50 -16.91 3.10
C LYS A 64 9.02 -16.80 3.17
N THR A 65 9.59 -15.86 2.43
CA THR A 65 11.04 -15.64 2.27
C THR A 65 11.65 -14.84 3.41
N LEU A 66 10.88 -13.92 4.00
CA LEU A 66 11.35 -12.97 5.00
C LEU A 66 10.46 -13.00 6.25
N PRO A 67 10.57 -14.03 7.11
CA PRO A 67 9.64 -14.26 8.24
C PRO A 67 9.66 -13.16 9.32
N ASN A 68 10.69 -12.32 9.32
CA ASN A 68 10.82 -11.17 10.22
C ASN A 68 10.12 -9.91 9.69
N LYS A 69 9.61 -9.95 8.45
CA LYS A 69 8.81 -8.88 7.85
C LYS A 69 7.32 -9.18 7.96
N ARG A 70 6.51 -8.17 7.68
CA ARG A 70 5.05 -8.24 7.63
C ARG A 70 4.60 -7.52 6.38
N VAL A 71 3.62 -8.10 5.70
CA VAL A 71 2.84 -7.46 4.65
C VAL A 71 1.53 -7.00 5.28
N ASP A 72 1.12 -5.77 5.01
CA ASP A 72 -0.06 -5.18 5.67
C ASP A 72 -1.35 -5.99 5.44
N VAL A 73 -1.63 -6.43 4.21
CA VAL A 73 -2.81 -7.24 3.85
C VAL A 73 -2.47 -8.24 2.75
N TYR A 74 -3.11 -9.42 2.75
CA TYR A 74 -3.23 -10.26 1.56
C TYR A 74 -4.67 -10.30 1.08
N PHE A 75 -4.90 -9.84 -0.15
CA PHE A 75 -6.20 -9.84 -0.80
C PHE A 75 -6.18 -10.87 -1.94
N ASP A 76 -6.88 -11.99 -1.76
CA ASP A 76 -6.97 -13.07 -2.76
C ASP A 76 -5.63 -13.54 -3.32
N GLY A 77 -4.61 -13.60 -2.46
CA GLY A 77 -3.24 -13.99 -2.84
C GLY A 77 -2.37 -12.82 -3.32
N THR A 78 -2.94 -11.64 -3.54
CA THR A 78 -2.20 -10.42 -3.89
C THR A 78 -1.85 -9.62 -2.63
N PRO A 79 -0.55 -9.41 -2.33
CA PRO A 79 -0.14 -8.59 -1.21
C PRO A 79 -0.47 -7.11 -1.44
N ILE A 80 -0.87 -6.44 -0.36
CA ILE A 80 -1.11 -4.99 -0.32
C ILE A 80 -0.25 -4.39 0.78
N GLU A 81 0.51 -3.36 0.43
CA GLU A 81 1.24 -2.52 1.38
C GLU A 81 0.59 -1.14 1.47
N ILE A 82 0.43 -0.62 2.69
CA ILE A 82 -0.30 0.60 3.01
C ILE A 82 0.67 1.60 3.64
N ASP A 83 1.30 2.39 2.78
CA ASP A 83 2.34 3.34 3.15
C ASP A 83 1.79 4.75 3.41
N ILE A 84 0.95 4.82 4.44
CA ILE A 84 0.33 6.06 4.91
C ILE A 84 0.90 6.39 6.29
N GLY A 85 1.57 7.54 6.41
CA GLY A 85 2.06 7.98 7.71
C GLY A 85 3.42 7.40 8.14
N SER A 86 4.22 6.84 7.22
CA SER A 86 5.61 6.45 7.52
C SER A 86 6.63 7.58 7.29
N LYS A 87 7.59 7.74 8.22
CA LYS A 87 8.47 8.92 8.26
C LYS A 87 9.71 8.90 7.38
N ARG A 88 10.15 7.80 6.73
CA ARG A 88 11.38 7.90 5.90
C ARG A 88 11.63 6.86 4.80
N THR A 89 11.24 5.59 4.92
CA THR A 89 11.73 4.55 3.96
C THR A 89 10.81 3.35 3.71
N ALA A 90 9.62 3.31 4.30
CA ALA A 90 8.79 2.10 4.30
C ALA A 90 8.47 1.60 2.88
N VAL A 91 8.14 2.50 1.93
CA VAL A 91 7.87 2.14 0.53
C VAL A 91 8.98 1.27 -0.09
N LEU A 92 10.24 1.71 -0.07
CA LEU A 92 11.31 0.93 -0.70
C LEU A 92 11.58 -0.37 0.06
N THR A 93 11.53 -0.37 1.39
CA THR A 93 11.78 -1.59 2.18
C THR A 93 10.66 -2.62 2.04
N ASN A 94 9.41 -2.17 1.89
CA ASN A 94 8.25 -3.03 1.65
C ASN A 94 8.35 -3.61 0.24
N LEU A 95 8.68 -2.79 -0.75
CA LEU A 95 8.86 -3.25 -2.12
C LEU A 95 10.02 -4.23 -2.28
N LEU A 96 11.15 -4.05 -1.58
CA LEU A 96 12.22 -5.05 -1.57
C LEU A 96 11.76 -6.38 -0.96
N THR A 97 10.90 -6.32 0.06
CA THR A 97 10.32 -7.54 0.66
C THR A 97 9.44 -8.27 -0.35
N LEU A 98 8.58 -7.55 -1.07
CA LEU A 98 7.70 -8.12 -2.08
C LEU A 98 8.45 -8.58 -3.34
N GLN A 99 9.49 -7.86 -3.75
CA GLN A 99 10.36 -8.25 -4.86
C GLN A 99 10.97 -9.64 -4.63
N VAL A 100 11.43 -9.92 -3.40
CA VAL A 100 11.97 -11.24 -3.06
C VAL A 100 10.88 -12.33 -3.12
N GLU A 101 9.66 -12.07 -2.66
CA GLU A 101 8.54 -13.02 -2.82
C GLU A 101 8.22 -13.29 -4.30
N TYR A 102 8.31 -12.26 -5.14
CA TYR A 102 8.07 -12.35 -6.58
C TYR A 102 9.13 -13.17 -7.30
N GLU A 103 10.42 -12.93 -7.02
CA GLU A 103 11.53 -13.71 -7.58
C GLU A 103 11.47 -15.19 -7.20
N GLN A 104 10.89 -15.51 -6.05
CA GLN A 104 10.67 -16.89 -5.60
C GLN A 104 9.34 -17.50 -6.10
N GLY A 105 8.54 -16.75 -6.87
CA GLY A 105 7.28 -17.21 -7.44
C GLY A 105 6.13 -17.36 -6.45
N TYR A 106 6.20 -16.73 -5.28
CA TYR A 106 5.12 -16.78 -4.28
C TYR A 106 4.01 -15.77 -4.52
N ILE A 107 4.31 -14.70 -5.25
CA ILE A 107 3.36 -13.67 -5.68
C ILE A 107 3.64 -13.35 -7.15
N ASN A 108 2.65 -12.81 -7.86
CA ASN A 108 2.80 -12.40 -9.27
C ASN A 108 2.77 -10.87 -9.45
N GLU A 109 2.20 -10.16 -8.47
CA GLU A 109 1.89 -8.74 -8.52
C GLU A 109 1.62 -8.25 -7.10
N ALA A 110 1.59 -6.93 -6.91
CA ALA A 110 1.32 -6.30 -5.64
C ALA A 110 0.50 -5.02 -5.78
N ILE A 111 -0.11 -4.59 -4.67
CA ILE A 111 -0.83 -3.33 -4.55
C ILE A 111 -0.09 -2.44 -3.55
N LEU A 112 0.11 -1.18 -3.90
CA LEU A 112 0.70 -0.20 -3.01
C LEU A 112 -0.28 0.96 -2.83
N ILE A 113 -0.71 1.20 -1.59
CA ILE A 113 -1.65 2.27 -1.23
C ILE A 113 -0.86 3.37 -0.52
N VAL A 114 -0.91 4.58 -1.05
CA VAL A 114 -0.18 5.75 -0.54
C VAL A 114 -1.05 7.01 -0.61
N PRO A 115 -0.70 8.07 0.14
CA PRO A 115 -1.36 9.38 -0.02
C PRO A 115 -1.28 9.92 -1.45
N GLU A 116 -2.35 10.51 -1.99
CA GLU A 116 -2.22 11.29 -3.24
C GLU A 116 -1.58 12.66 -2.95
N ASN A 117 -2.19 13.44 -2.06
CA ASN A 117 -1.73 14.79 -1.71
C ASN A 117 -1.37 14.87 -0.22
N LYS A 118 -0.28 15.54 0.13
CA LYS A 118 0.10 15.69 1.55
C LYS A 118 -0.90 16.52 2.34
N SER A 119 -1.53 17.52 1.70
CA SER A 119 -2.53 18.42 2.30
C SER A 119 -3.67 17.66 2.93
N ASP A 120 -4.15 16.63 2.24
CA ASP A 120 -5.33 15.85 2.62
C ASP A 120 -5.06 14.98 3.86
N TRP A 121 -3.79 14.80 4.21
CA TRP A 121 -3.32 14.00 5.34
C TRP A 121 -2.72 14.87 6.47
N GLY A 122 -3.09 16.15 6.54
CA GLY A 122 -2.59 17.09 7.57
C GLY A 122 -1.30 17.81 7.19
N GLY A 123 -0.92 17.80 5.91
CA GLY A 123 0.09 18.70 5.33
C GLY A 123 1.55 18.40 5.71
N LYS A 124 1.84 17.31 6.43
CA LYS A 124 3.20 17.05 6.90
C LYS A 124 4.14 16.72 5.74
N SER A 125 5.30 17.37 5.71
CA SER A 125 6.27 17.27 4.60
C SER A 125 6.80 15.85 4.35
N TRP A 126 6.78 14.99 5.38
CA TRP A 126 7.33 13.64 5.35
C TRP A 126 6.40 12.58 4.75
N PHE A 127 5.13 12.91 4.44
CA PHE A 127 4.28 12.00 3.66
C PHE A 127 4.89 11.70 2.30
N LYS A 128 4.86 10.42 1.93
CA LYS A 128 5.33 9.91 0.64
C LYS A 128 4.12 9.78 -0.28
N THR A 129 3.94 10.74 -1.17
CA THR A 129 2.78 10.75 -2.07
C THR A 129 2.92 9.71 -3.18
N ARG A 130 1.83 9.40 -3.87
CA ARG A 130 1.81 8.56 -5.06
C ARG A 130 2.76 9.06 -6.14
N GLY A 131 2.74 10.36 -6.45
CA GLY A 131 3.67 10.96 -7.41
C GLY A 131 5.14 10.77 -7.00
N TRP A 132 5.46 10.93 -5.71
CA TRP A 132 6.80 10.65 -5.19
C TRP A 132 7.14 9.17 -5.27
N ALA A 133 6.26 8.26 -4.84
CA ALA A 133 6.47 6.82 -4.86
C ALA A 133 6.70 6.33 -6.29
N LYS A 134 5.92 6.80 -7.27
CA LYS A 134 6.10 6.51 -8.68
C LYS A 134 7.49 6.89 -9.18
N GLN A 135 7.93 8.12 -8.89
CA GLN A 135 9.27 8.58 -9.26
C GLN A 135 10.36 7.77 -8.56
N GLU A 136 10.19 7.48 -7.27
CA GLU A 136 11.18 6.73 -6.51
C GLU A 136 11.32 5.30 -7.04
N ILE A 137 10.22 4.58 -7.24
CA ILE A 137 10.19 3.23 -7.82
C ILE A 137 10.82 3.24 -9.22
N SER A 138 10.57 4.27 -10.04
CA SER A 138 11.14 4.36 -11.39
C SER A 138 12.67 4.35 -11.42
N LYS A 139 13.33 4.88 -10.39
CA LYS A 139 14.80 4.90 -10.28
C LYS A 139 15.38 3.50 -10.08
N TYR A 140 14.60 2.59 -9.51
CA TYR A 140 15.02 1.23 -9.15
C TYR A 140 14.44 0.17 -10.09
N ARG A 141 13.97 0.53 -11.29
CA ARG A 141 13.35 -0.42 -12.21
C ARG A 141 14.25 -1.51 -12.76
N SER A 142 15.56 -1.34 -12.69
CA SER A 142 16.53 -2.41 -12.95
C SER A 142 16.61 -3.45 -11.84
N VAL A 143 16.01 -3.17 -10.67
CA VAL A 143 16.04 -4.03 -9.47
C VAL A 143 14.63 -4.47 -9.07
N ILE A 144 13.62 -3.62 -9.24
CA ILE A 144 12.22 -3.88 -8.90
C ILE A 144 11.42 -4.04 -10.20
N ASP A 145 11.32 -5.28 -10.66
CA ASP A 145 10.53 -5.68 -11.82
C ASP A 145 9.12 -6.19 -11.45
N LEU A 146 8.84 -6.40 -10.16
CA LEU A 146 7.51 -6.71 -9.63
C LEU A 146 6.43 -5.79 -10.23
N PRO A 147 5.36 -6.36 -10.83
CA PRO A 147 4.17 -5.61 -11.23
C PRO A 147 3.44 -5.02 -10.03
N ILE A 148 3.24 -3.71 -10.04
CA ILE A 148 2.61 -2.96 -8.94
C ILE A 148 1.39 -2.20 -9.46
N TRP A 149 0.27 -2.30 -8.76
CA TRP A 149 -0.83 -1.35 -8.88
C TRP A 149 -0.71 -0.32 -7.75
N LEU A 150 -0.30 0.89 -8.13
CA LEU A 150 -0.06 2.00 -7.21
C LEU A 150 -1.32 2.87 -7.11
N ILE A 151 -1.88 3.00 -5.92
CA ILE A 151 -3.13 3.69 -5.64
C ILE A 151 -2.86 4.91 -4.75
N GLY A 152 -3.22 6.09 -5.24
CA GLY A 152 -3.23 7.34 -4.49
C GLY A 152 -4.58 7.58 -3.83
N VAL A 153 -4.58 7.73 -2.50
CA VAL A 153 -5.80 7.91 -1.71
C VAL A 153 -5.79 9.21 -0.90
N SER A 154 -6.99 9.69 -0.61
CA SER A 154 -7.27 10.78 0.34
C SER A 154 -8.38 10.34 1.29
N PRO A 155 -8.31 10.69 2.59
CA PRO A 155 -9.29 10.26 3.60
C PRO A 155 -10.71 10.65 3.24
#